data_AF-A0A1H1NA72-F1
#
_entry.id   AF-A0A1H1NA72-F1
#
_cell.length_a   1.000
_cell.length_b   1.000
_cell.length_c   1.000
_cell.angle_alpha   90.00
_cell.angle_beta   90.00
_cell.angle_gamma   90.00
#
_symmetry.space_group_name_H-M   'P 1'
#
loop_
_entity.id
_entity.type
_entity.pdbx_description
1 polymer ?
#
loop_
_entity_poly.entity_id
_entity_poly.type
_entity_poly.pdbx_seq_one_letter_code
_entity_poly.pdbx_strand_id
1 'polypeptide(L)' 'MAYIYLNKETNEARIFGSITSLSNVTGIKPDNLYTTFSRKGLKEFENDLYRIIKTKIERA' A
#
# COMPACT_ATOMS: atom_id res chain seq x y z
N MET A 1 -6.76 1.17 9.13
CA MET A 1 -5.65 0.35 8.60
C MET A 1 -4.69 1.31 7.90
N ALA A 2 -3.38 1.13 8.03
CA ALA A 2 -2.40 1.92 7.30
C ALA A 2 -1.74 1.08 6.21
N TYR A 3 -1.22 1.77 5.19
CA TYR A 3 -0.48 1.19 4.09
C TYR A 3 0.85 1.93 3.99
N ILE A 4 1.95 1.21 4.19
CA ILE A 4 3.29 1.72 3.95
C ILE A 4 3.61 1.45 2.49
N TYR A 5 3.92 2.49 1.73
CA TYR A 5 4.40 2.42 0.36
C TYR A 5 5.89 2.76 0.35
N LEU A 6 6.70 1.86 -0.18
CA LEU A 6 8.13 2.03 -0.36
C LEU A 6 8.38 2.12 -1.87
N ASN A 7 8.85 3.27 -2.33
CA ASN A 7 9.31 3.44 -3.70
C ASN A 7 10.76 2.92 -3.78
N LYS A 8 11.03 1.94 -4.65
CA LYS A 8 12.37 1.36 -4.80
C LYS A 8 13.29 2.20 -5.68
N GLU A 9 12.74 3.04 -6.54
CA GLU A 9 13.51 3.95 -7.39
C GLU A 9 14.04 5.14 -6.58
N THR A 10 13.20 5.74 -5.74
CA THR A 10 13.56 6.92 -4.95
C THR A 10 14.00 6.59 -3.52
N ASN A 11 13.82 5.34 -3.08
CA ASN A 11 14.01 4.88 -1.71
C ASN A 11 13.17 5.65 -0.67
N GLU A 12 12.07 6.26 -1.10
CA GLU A 12 11.18 7.02 -0.22
C GLU A 12 10.07 6.15 0.36
N ALA A 13 9.82 6.33 1.65
CA ALA A 13 8.71 5.70 2.36
C ALA A 13 7.56 6.70 2.56
N ARG A 14 6.33 6.27 2.24
CA ARG A 14 5.11 7.04 2.43
C ARG A 14 4.06 6.21 3.16
N ILE A 15 3.22 6.86 3.95
CA ILE A 15 2.16 6.20 4.72
C ILE A 15 0.80 6.72 4.27
N PHE A 16 -0.13 5.80 4.04
CA PHE A 16 -1.49 6.09 3.60
C PHE A 16 -2.51 5.49 4.56
N GLY A 17 -3.54 6.27 4.90
CA GLY A 17 -4.62 5.84 5.80
C GLY A 17 -5.71 4.99 5.12
N SER A 18 -5.69 4.90 3.79
CA SER A 18 -6.68 4.14 3.01
C SER A 18 -6.14 3.71 1.65
N ILE A 19 -6.73 2.65 1.07
CA ILE A 19 -6.45 2.23 -0.32
C ILE A 19 -6.72 3.37 -1.31
N THR A 20 -7.78 4.15 -1.10
CA THR A 20 -8.13 5.28 -1.97
C THR A 20 -7.03 6.35 -1.96
N SER A 21 -6.51 6.72 -0.78
CA SER A 21 -5.43 7.71 -0.69
C SER A 21 -4.13 7.21 -1.34
N LEU A 22 -3.80 5.93 -1.15
CA LEU A 22 -2.67 5.27 -1.82
C LEU A 22 -2.85 5.29 -3.34
N SER A 23 -4.02 4.88 -3.83
CA SER A 23 -4.36 4.82 -5.25
C SER A 23 -4.26 6.19 -5.93
N ASN A 24 -4.85 7.22 -5.34
CA ASN A 24 -4.84 8.58 -5.89
C ASN A 24 -3.43 9.14 -6.05
N VAL A 25 -2.51 8.81 -5.13
CA VAL A 25 -1.16 9.36 -5.13
C VAL A 25 -0.18 8.53 -5.96
N THR A 26 -0.33 7.21 -5.96
CA THR A 26 0.58 6.29 -6.69
C THR A 26 0.12 5.97 -8.10
N GLY A 27 -1.14 6.30 -8.44
CA GLY A 27 -1.76 5.92 -9.72
C GLY A 27 -2.14 4.44 -9.83
N ILE A 28 -1.89 3.62 -8.80
CA ILE A 28 -2.25 2.20 -8.81
C ILE A 28 -3.76 2.07 -8.78
N LYS A 29 -4.34 1.27 -9.69
CA LYS A 29 -5.79 1.04 -9.73
C LYS A 29 -6.30 0.50 -8.38
N PRO A 30 -7.37 1.09 -7.82
CA PRO A 30 -7.89 0.67 -6.53
C PRO A 30 -8.37 -0.79 -6.54
N ASP A 31 -8.91 -1.27 -7.67
CA ASP A 31 -9.36 -2.66 -7.83
C ASP A 31 -8.24 -3.69 -7.62
N ASN A 32 -7.02 -3.37 -8.08
CA ASN A 32 -5.85 -4.22 -7.86
C ASN A 32 -5.49 -4.25 -6.37
N LEU A 33 -5.51 -3.09 -5.71
CA LEU A 33 -5.24 -2.97 -4.28
C LEU A 33 -6.30 -3.71 -3.44
N TYR A 34 -7.59 -3.58 -3.77
CA TYR A 34 -8.66 -4.32 -3.10
C TYR A 34 -8.57 -5.82 -3.34
N THR A 35 -8.21 -6.25 -4.56
CA THR A 35 -8.01 -7.67 -4.85
C THR A 35 -6.87 -8.24 -4.02
N THR A 36 -5.75 -7.54 -3.92
CA THR A 36 -4.58 -7.96 -3.15
C THR A 36 -4.83 -7.93 -1.64
N PHE A 37 -5.27 -6.80 -1.09
CA PHE A 37 -5.32 -6.56 0.35
C PHE A 37 -6.65 -6.90 1.01
N SER A 38 -7.73 -7.04 0.24
CA SER A 38 -9.06 -7.40 0.76
C SER A 38 -9.48 -8.81 0.31
N ARG A 39 -9.53 -9.09 -1.00
CA ARG A 39 -10.02 -10.40 -1.50
C ARG A 39 -9.04 -11.53 -1.24
N LYS A 40 -7.77 -11.33 -1.56
CA LYS A 40 -6.69 -12.31 -1.29
C LYS A 40 -6.16 -12.22 0.15
N GLY A 41 -6.47 -11.15 0.86
CA GLY A 41 -6.06 -10.96 2.26
C GLY A 41 -4.54 -10.86 2.46
N LEU A 42 -3.77 -10.51 1.44
CA LEU A 42 -2.32 -10.40 1.54
C LEU A 42 -1.95 -9.24 2.47
N LYS A 43 -0.83 -9.40 3.19
CA LYS A 43 -0.27 -8.36 4.07
C LYS A 43 0.74 -7.48 3.35
N GLU A 44 1.35 -8.00 2.29
CA GLU A 44 2.35 -7.31 1.50
C GLU A 44 2.17 -7.58 0.02
N PHE A 45 2.65 -6.65 -0.78
CA PHE A 45 2.76 -6.75 -2.23
C PHE A 45 4.05 -6.08 -2.65
N GLU A 46 4.84 -6.74 -3.48
CA GLU A 46 6.14 -6.25 -3.91
C GLU A 46 6.33 -6.55 -5.40
N ASN A 47 6.90 -5.58 -6.11
CA ASN A 47 7.39 -5.73 -7.47
C ASN A 47 8.73 -4.98 -7.61
N ASP A 48 9.22 -4.83 -8.85
CA ASP A 48 10.51 -4.19 -9.12
C ASP A 48 10.52 -2.69 -8.79
N LEU A 49 9.37 -2.01 -8.81
CA LEU A 49 9.26 -0.56 -8.63
C LEU A 49 8.91 -0.16 -7.20
N TYR A 50 8.11 -0.95 -6.49
CA TYR A 50 7.61 -0.59 -5.17
C TYR A 50 7.22 -1.80 -4.31
N ARG A 51 7.09 -1.53 -3.01
CA ARG A 51 6.52 -2.44 -2.03
C ARG A 51 5.41 -1.75 -1.24
N ILE A 52 4.30 -2.46 -1.01
CA ILE A 52 3.20 -2.00 -0.17
C ILE A 52 3.00 -2.98 0.98
N ILE A 53 2.95 -2.46 2.20
CA ILE A 53 2.72 -3.23 3.42
C ILE A 53 1.44 -2.73 4.10
N LYS A 54 0.46 -3.61 4.24
CA LYS A 54 -0.78 -3.36 5.00
C LYS A 54 -0.50 -3.61 6.48
N THR A 55 -0.65 -2.59 7.30
CA THR A 55 -0.38 -2.67 8.74
C THR A 55 -1.49 -2.04 9.58
N LYS A 56 -1.56 -2.43 10.86
CA LYS A 56 -2.42 -1.78 11.86
C LYS A 56 -1.72 -0.52 12.36
N ILE A 57 -2.53 0.46 12.75
CA ILE A 57 -2.04 1.67 13.42
C ILE A 57 -2.16 1.40 14.92
N GLU A 58 -1.04 1.39 15.63
CA GLU A 58 -1.04 1.37 17.09
C GLU A 58 -1.46 2.74 17.61
N ARG A 59 -2.44 2.78 18.51
CA ARG A 59 -2.90 4.00 19.19
C ARG A 59 -2.79 3.72 20.69
N ALA A 60 -1.93 4.47 21.38
CA ALA A 60 -1.76 4.40 22.83
C ALA A 60 -2.93 5.08 23.56
#